data_AF-A0A960TU12-F1
#
_entry.id   AF-A0A960TU12-F1
#
_cell.length_a   1.000
_cell.length_b   1.000
_cell.length_c   1.000
_cell.angle_alpha   90.00
_cell.angle_beta   90.00
_cell.angle_gamma   90.00
#
_symmetry.space_group_name_H-M   'P 1'
#
loop_
_entity.id
_entity.type
_entity.pdbx_description
1 polymer ?
#
loop_
_entity_poly.entity_id
_entity_poly.type
_entity_poly.pdbx_seq_one_letter_code
_entity_poly.pdbx_strand_id
1 'polypeptide(L)' 'TGKSYAIFGEGGGAKVAREFNIALLGEIPLDPAAREGGDTAKPVVEGPDGPTKQAFLDLAKQVAERVKL' A
#
# COMPACT_ATOMS: atom_id res chain seq x y z
N THR A 1 3.10 0.95 19.64
CA THR A 1 3.30 2.39 19.38
C THR A 1 3.00 2.82 17.95
N GLY A 2 2.68 1.94 16.98
CA GLY A 2 2.17 2.35 15.66
C GLY A 2 3.08 3.29 14.84
N LYS A 3 4.35 3.41 15.21
CA LYS A 3 5.30 4.32 14.54
C LYS A 3 5.81 3.67 13.26
N SER A 4 5.63 4.37 12.14
CA SER A 4 6.26 4.03 10.87
C SER A 4 7.72 4.47 10.88
N TYR A 5 8.62 3.62 10.38
CA TYR A 5 10.05 3.91 10.28
C TYR A 5 10.52 3.63 8.85
N ALA A 6 11.12 4.63 8.21
CA ALA A 6 11.69 4.53 6.86
C ALA A 6 13.05 3.80 6.88
N ILE A 7 13.09 2.54 7.32
CA ILE A 7 14.32 1.74 7.45
C ILE A 7 15.02 1.46 6.11
N PHE A 8 14.27 1.57 4.99
CA PHE A 8 14.78 1.43 3.63
C PHE A 8 14.69 2.74 2.83
N GLY A 9 14.59 3.88 3.53
CA GLY A 9 14.31 5.18 2.91
C GLY A 9 12.84 5.39 2.55
N GLU A 10 12.54 6.52 1.92
CA GLU A 10 11.18 6.94 1.55
C GLU A 10 11.18 7.74 0.23
N GLY A 11 10.02 7.85 -0.42
CA GLY A 11 9.81 8.72 -1.59
C GLY A 11 10.39 8.21 -2.92
N GLY A 12 11.02 7.03 -2.96
CA GLY A 12 11.56 6.43 -4.18
C GLY A 12 10.50 6.23 -5.27
N GLY A 13 9.32 5.70 -4.90
CA GLY A 13 8.19 5.55 -5.82
C GLY A 13 7.67 6.88 -6.37
N ALA A 14 7.52 7.89 -5.52
CA ALA A 14 7.11 9.23 -5.93
C ALA A 14 8.14 9.93 -6.84
N LYS A 15 9.44 9.65 -6.66
CA LYS A 15 10.49 10.13 -7.56
C LYS A 15 10.34 9.52 -8.95
N VAL A 16 10.23 8.19 -9.04
CA VAL A 16 10.08 7.48 -10.33
C VAL A 16 8.78 7.89 -11.03
N ALA A 17 7.67 8.00 -10.30
CA ALA A 17 6.40 8.42 -10.87
C ALA A 17 6.49 9.80 -11.55
N ARG A 18 7.18 10.75 -10.91
CA ARG A 18 7.45 12.09 -11.49
C ARG A 18 8.36 12.03 -12.72
N GLU A 19 9.41 11.22 -12.69
CA GLU A 19 10.37 11.07 -13.80
C GLU A 19 9.70 10.54 -15.07
N PHE A 20 8.80 9.56 -14.92
CA PHE A 20 8.07 8.97 -16.04
C PHE A 20 6.74 9.68 -16.37
N ASN A 21 6.41 10.76 -15.68
CA ASN A 21 5.13 11.47 -15.79
C ASN A 21 3.91 10.52 -15.68
N ILE A 22 3.97 9.60 -14.71
CA ILE A 22 2.90 8.66 -14.39
C ILE A 22 2.35 8.91 -12.99
N ALA A 23 1.12 8.45 -12.74
CA ALA A 23 0.53 8.57 -11.41
C ALA A 23 1.10 7.54 -10.43
N LEU A 24 1.39 7.98 -9.21
CA LEU A 24 1.59 7.07 -8.07
C LEU A 24 0.23 6.65 -7.52
N LEU A 25 -0.05 5.34 -7.51
CA LEU A 25 -1.37 4.81 -7.14
C LEU A 25 -1.53 4.54 -5.64
N GLY A 26 -0.43 4.48 -4.90
CA GLY A 26 -0.46 4.26 -3.46
C GLY A 26 0.91 3.94 -2.90
N GLU A 27 1.01 4.02 -1.57
CA GLU A 27 2.18 3.63 -0.79
C GLU A 27 1.71 2.71 0.34
N ILE A 28 2.27 1.50 0.41
CA ILE A 28 1.86 0.49 1.39
C ILE A 28 2.85 0.48 2.55
N PRO A 29 2.41 0.62 3.81
CA PRO A 29 3.28 0.49 4.97
C PRO A 29 4.00 -0.87 5.02
N LEU A 30 5.23 -0.88 5.52
CA LEU A 30 5.94 -2.13 5.81
C LEU A 30 5.34 -2.75 7.09
N ASP A 31 4.39 -3.67 6.89
CA ASP A 31 3.61 -4.29 7.96
C ASP A 31 3.76 -5.82 7.93
N PRO A 32 4.26 -6.46 9.01
CA PRO A 32 4.32 -7.91 9.12
C PRO A 32 2.98 -8.61 8.85
N ALA A 33 1.85 -7.96 9.18
CA ALA A 33 0.52 -8.53 8.95
C ALA A 33 0.21 -8.74 7.45
N ALA A 34 0.78 -7.90 6.56
CA ALA A 34 0.64 -8.10 5.11
C ALA A 34 1.35 -9.37 4.64
N ARG A 35 2.56 -9.62 5.13
CA ARG A 35 3.31 -10.85 4.84
C ARG A 35 2.60 -12.07 5.41
N GLU A 36 2.22 -12.03 6.68
CA GLU A 36 1.54 -13.13 7.38
C GLU A 36 0.22 -13.49 6.71
N GLY A 37 -0.53 -12.48 6.26
CA GLY A 37 -1.76 -12.69 5.52
C GLY A 37 -1.54 -13.38 4.17
N GLY A 38 -0.45 -13.05 3.48
CA GLY A 38 -0.03 -13.75 2.26
C GLY A 38 0.33 -15.22 2.53
N ASP A 39 1.15 -15.47 3.56
CA ASP A 39 1.63 -16.81 3.91
C ASP A 39 0.50 -17.74 4.37
N THR A 40 -0.52 -17.19 5.03
CA THR A 40 -1.64 -17.95 5.59
C THR A 40 -2.89 -17.98 4.71
N ALA A 41 -2.84 -17.37 3.52
CA ALA A 41 -3.98 -17.16 2.64
C ALA A 41 -5.16 -16.41 3.32
N LYS A 42 -4.85 -15.49 4.24
CA LYS A 42 -5.80 -14.61 4.94
C LYS A 42 -5.40 -13.15 4.74
N PRO A 43 -5.83 -12.50 3.65
CA PRO A 43 -5.36 -11.16 3.29
C PRO A 43 -5.50 -10.15 4.43
N VAL A 44 -4.53 -9.24 4.57
CA VAL A 44 -4.52 -8.20 5.62
C VAL A 44 -5.78 -7.32 5.64
N VAL A 45 -6.46 -7.19 4.48
CA VAL A 45 -7.71 -6.45 4.34
C VAL A 45 -8.91 -7.10 5.04
N GLU A 46 -8.87 -8.40 5.31
CA GLU A 46 -9.90 -9.11 6.08
C GLU A 46 -9.72 -8.93 7.61
N GLY A 47 -8.59 -8.39 8.03
CA GLY A 47 -8.25 -8.11 9.41
C GLY A 47 -8.91 -6.85 10.01
N PRO A 48 -8.55 -6.51 11.26
CA PRO A 48 -9.03 -5.30 11.92
C PRO A 48 -8.60 -4.04 11.16
N ASP A 49 -9.32 -2.94 11.38
CA ASP A 49 -9.01 -1.66 10.75
C ASP A 49 -7.64 -1.15 11.16
N GLY A 50 -6.90 -0.65 10.17
CA GLY A 50 -5.52 -0.22 10.35
C GLY A 50 -4.97 0.43 9.08
N PRO A 51 -3.81 1.09 9.19
CA PRO A 51 -3.22 1.87 8.10
C PRO A 51 -2.93 1.02 6.85
N THR A 52 -2.46 -0.21 7.03
CA THR A 52 -2.15 -1.13 5.92
C THR A 52 -3.39 -1.57 5.17
N LYS A 53 -4.47 -1.93 5.88
CA LYS A 53 -5.77 -2.26 5.27
C LYS A 53 -6.31 -1.07 4.48
N GLN A 54 -6.31 0.12 5.06
CA GLN A 54 -6.79 1.32 4.38
C GLN A 54 -5.96 1.63 3.13
N ALA A 55 -4.62 1.52 3.21
CA ALA A 55 -3.74 1.77 2.07
C ALA A 55 -4.01 0.82 0.89
N PHE A 56 -4.29 -0.47 1.15
CA PHE A 56 -4.68 -1.42 0.10
C PHE A 56 -6.06 -1.11 -0.49
N LEU A 57 -7.04 -0.72 0.34
CA LEU A 57 -8.38 -0.33 -0.14
C LEU A 57 -8.32 0.93 -1.01
N ASP A 58 -7.55 1.93 -0.60
CA ASP A 58 -7.35 3.17 -1.36
C ASP A 58 -6.64 2.89 -2.69
N LEU A 59 -5.61 2.04 -2.69
CA LEU A 59 -4.94 1.57 -3.90
C LEU A 59 -5.92 0.87 -4.85
N ALA A 60 -6.73 -0.06 -4.34
CA ALA A 60 -7.72 -0.78 -5.14
C ALA A 60 -8.73 0.17 -5.77
N LYS A 61 -9.23 1.15 -5.01
CA LYS A 61 -10.11 2.20 -5.51
C LYS A 61 -9.46 3.02 -6.63
N GLN A 62 -8.21 3.44 -6.44
CA GLN A 62 -7.46 4.18 -7.44
C GLN A 62 -7.22 3.41 -8.75
N VAL A 63 -7.06 2.09 -8.66
CA VAL A 63 -6.97 1.21 -9.82
C VAL A 63 -8.33 1.15 -10.52
N ALA A 64 -9.40 0.83 -9.79
CA ALA A 64 -10.76 0.69 -10.34
C ALA A 64 -11.21 1.96 -11.08
N GLU A 65 -11.00 3.14 -10.49
CA GLU A 65 -11.32 4.43 -11.12
C GLU A 65 -10.58 4.64 -12.45
N ARG A 66 -9.34 4.17 -12.56
CA ARG A 66 -8.52 4.33 -13.78
C ARG A 66 -8.87 3.35 -14.88
N VAL A 67 -9.27 2.14 -14.51
CA VAL A 67 -9.72 1.13 -15.48
C VAL A 67 -11.22 1.21 -15.77
N LYS A 68 -11.93 2.17 -15.14
CA LYS A 68 -13.38 2.40 -15.27
C LYS A 68 -14.21 1.17 -14.88
N LEU A 69 -13.79 0.47 -13.83
CA LEU A 69 -14.57 -0.58 -13.18
C LEU A 69 -15.58 0.01 -12.19
#